data_AF-A0A653P0W4-F1
#
_entry.id   AF-A0A653P0W4-F1
#
_cell.length_a   1.000
_cell.length_b   1.000
_cell.length_c   1.000
_cell.angle_alpha   90.00
_cell.angle_beta   90.00
_cell.angle_gamma   90.00
#
_symmetry.space_group_name_H-M   'P 1'
#
loop_
_entity.id
_entity.type
_entity.pdbx_description
1 polymer ?
#
loop_
_entity_poly.entity_id
_entity_poly.type
_entity_poly.pdbx_seq_one_letter_code
_entity_poly.pdbx_strand_id
1 'polypeptide(L)'
;MSKDVEREVLKMYDGSRPNEEDLFETSYVNHIAWSLAVFFAGLAIWLAIALVNAENQRYALMTNKCPDPLFEGGVDKACLATVRSRDHWWEHLWVGITHVRGQYEHVSRYPSRRQTER
;
A
#
# COMPACT_ATOMS: atom_id res chain seq x y z
N MET A 1 -13.14 -11.88 71.49
CA MET A 1 -12.78 -10.99 70.37
C MET A 1 -13.85 -9.91 70.33
N SER A 2 -13.51 -8.65 70.58
CA SER A 2 -14.49 -7.56 70.75
C SER A 2 -14.89 -6.97 69.40
N LYS A 3 -16.16 -6.54 69.28
CA LYS A 3 -16.74 -5.92 68.07
C LYS A 3 -15.96 -4.68 67.60
N ASP A 4 -15.27 -4.04 68.52
CA ASP A 4 -14.47 -2.85 68.25
C ASP A 4 -13.23 -3.19 67.39
N VAL A 5 -12.59 -4.33 67.67
CA VAL A 5 -11.43 -4.81 66.90
C VAL A 5 -11.87 -5.22 65.49
N GLU A 6 -13.02 -5.89 65.35
CA GLU A 6 -13.56 -6.25 64.03
C GLU A 6 -13.87 -5.01 63.19
N ARG A 7 -14.43 -3.96 63.80
CA ARG A 7 -14.73 -2.68 63.13
C ARG A 7 -13.47 -1.94 62.70
N GLU A 8 -12.43 -1.98 63.50
CA GLU A 8 -11.14 -1.34 63.19
C GLU A 8 -10.43 -2.07 62.04
N VAL A 9 -10.44 -3.39 62.06
CA VAL A 9 -9.91 -4.22 60.97
C VAL A 9 -10.69 -4.00 59.68
N LEU A 10 -12.03 -3.96 59.72
CA LEU A 10 -12.86 -3.67 58.54
C LEU A 10 -12.57 -2.30 57.92
N LYS A 11 -12.36 -1.26 58.75
CA LYS A 11 -11.98 0.08 58.27
C LYS A 11 -10.62 0.09 57.58
N MET A 12 -9.68 -0.73 58.05
CA MET A 12 -8.36 -0.87 57.43
C MET A 12 -8.45 -1.50 56.03
N TYR A 13 -9.42 -2.42 55.82
CA TYR A 13 -9.65 -3.05 54.52
C TYR A 13 -10.50 -2.20 53.55
N ASP A 14 -11.40 -1.35 54.04
CA ASP A 14 -12.21 -0.48 53.17
C ASP A 14 -11.34 0.50 52.36
N GLY A 15 -10.24 0.99 52.92
CA GLY A 15 -9.29 1.87 52.21
C GLY A 15 -8.41 1.14 51.18
N SER A 16 -8.43 -0.19 51.16
CA SER A 16 -7.69 -1.02 50.19
C SER A 16 -8.57 -1.50 49.04
N ARG A 17 -9.87 -1.19 49.06
CA ARG A 17 -10.74 -1.48 47.92
C ARG A 17 -10.26 -0.64 46.75
N PRO A 18 -9.88 -1.28 45.63
CA PRO A 18 -9.44 -0.53 44.48
C PRO A 18 -10.62 0.33 44.02
N ASN A 19 -10.39 1.63 43.85
CA ASN A 19 -11.41 2.57 43.43
C ASN A 19 -11.92 2.11 42.06
N GLU A 20 -13.13 1.56 42.01
CA GLU A 20 -13.74 1.02 40.77
C GLU A 20 -13.85 2.11 39.70
N GLU A 21 -13.86 3.37 40.13
CA GLU A 21 -13.92 4.56 39.28
C GLU A 21 -12.57 4.86 38.60
N ASP A 22 -11.43 4.53 39.24
CA ASP A 22 -10.08 4.67 38.67
C ASP A 22 -9.54 3.38 38.02
N LEU A 23 -10.08 2.21 38.39
CA LEU A 23 -9.74 0.93 37.76
C LEU A 23 -10.07 0.90 36.26
N PHE A 24 -11.03 1.73 35.86
CA PHE A 24 -11.45 1.95 34.49
C PHE A 24 -11.22 3.39 34.03
N GLU A 25 -10.21 4.10 34.56
CA GLU A 25 -9.55 5.21 33.86
C GLU A 25 -8.85 4.66 32.60
N THR A 26 -9.65 4.15 31.67
CA THR A 26 -9.75 4.60 30.30
C THR A 26 -8.41 5.03 29.73
N SER A 27 -7.55 4.05 29.49
CA SER A 27 -6.76 4.07 28.27
C SER A 27 -7.78 4.03 27.11
N TYR A 28 -8.38 5.19 26.80
CA TYR A 28 -9.21 5.41 25.63
C TYR A 28 -8.28 5.39 24.42
N VAL A 29 -7.66 4.24 24.16
CA VAL A 29 -7.00 4.00 22.90
C VAL A 29 -8.13 4.00 21.89
N ASN A 30 -8.13 5.00 21.02
CA ASN A 30 -9.12 5.09 19.96
C ASN A 30 -8.86 3.97 18.95
N HIS A 31 -9.37 2.78 19.26
CA HIS A 31 -9.20 1.57 18.46
C HIS A 31 -9.70 1.77 17.03
N ILE A 32 -10.72 2.60 16.83
CA ILE A 32 -11.24 2.94 15.50
C ILE A 32 -10.22 3.76 14.72
N ALA A 33 -9.66 4.81 15.32
CA ALA A 33 -8.63 5.62 14.67
C ALA A 33 -7.39 4.78 14.31
N TRP A 34 -6.92 3.93 15.23
CA TRP A 34 -5.78 3.05 14.98
C TRP A 34 -6.08 1.99 13.93
N SER A 35 -7.28 1.40 13.94
CA SER A 35 -7.71 0.44 12.92
C SER A 35 -7.75 1.08 11.53
N LEU A 36 -8.32 2.29 11.42
CA LEU A 36 -8.34 3.05 10.17
C LEU A 36 -6.93 3.43 9.72
N ALA A 37 -6.06 3.86 10.63
CA ALA A 37 -4.68 4.20 10.32
C ALA A 37 -3.94 2.99 9.73
N VAL A 38 -4.05 1.81 10.35
CA VAL A 38 -3.46 0.57 9.85
C VAL A 38 -4.05 0.18 8.49
N PHE A 39 -5.37 0.30 8.32
CA PHE A 39 -6.04 0.01 7.06
C PHE A 39 -5.54 0.91 5.91
N PHE A 40 -5.51 2.24 6.12
CA PHE A 40 -5.04 3.17 5.12
C PHE A 40 -3.54 3.02 4.84
N ALA A 41 -2.73 2.72 5.86
CA ALA A 41 -1.31 2.42 5.66
C ALA A 41 -1.13 1.16 4.80
N GLY A 42 -1.88 0.09 5.08
CA GLY A 42 -1.89 -1.12 4.26
C GLY A 42 -2.31 -0.85 2.82
N LEU A 43 -3.36 -0.06 2.61
CA LEU A 43 -3.84 0.34 1.29
C LEU A 43 -2.77 1.16 0.54
N ALA A 44 -2.13 2.12 1.20
CA ALA A 44 -1.07 2.93 0.61
C ALA A 44 0.14 2.06 0.19
N ILE A 45 0.54 1.09 1.02
CA ILE A 45 1.60 0.13 0.68
C ILE A 45 1.18 -0.73 -0.52
N TRP A 46 -0.06 -1.23 -0.54
CA TRP A 46 -0.55 -2.03 -1.65
C TRP A 46 -0.56 -1.24 -2.97
N LEU A 47 -1.02 0.02 -2.95
CA LEU A 47 -0.96 0.91 -4.11
C LEU A 47 0.47 1.20 -4.55
N ALA A 48 1.40 1.41 -3.62
CA ALA A 48 2.82 1.62 -3.92
C ALA A 48 3.43 0.40 -4.64
N ILE A 49 3.11 -0.81 -4.19
CA ILE A 49 3.54 -2.06 -4.85
C ILE A 49 2.95 -2.16 -6.27
N ALA A 50 1.66 -1.88 -6.42
CA ALA A 50 0.99 -1.89 -7.72
C ALA A 50 1.63 -0.89 -8.69
N LEU A 51 1.93 0.32 -8.21
CA LEU A 51 2.58 1.38 -8.98
C LEU A 51 3.99 0.98 -9.43
N VAL A 52 4.79 0.41 -8.53
CA VAL A 52 6.14 -0.10 -8.86
C VAL A 52 6.08 -1.17 -9.94
N ASN A 53 5.12 -2.10 -9.86
CA ASN A 53 4.97 -3.15 -10.87
C ASN A 53 4.59 -2.56 -12.25
N ALA A 54 3.68 -1.59 -12.28
CA ALA A 54 3.28 -0.91 -13.51
C ALA A 54 4.45 -0.12 -14.14
N GLU A 55 5.21 0.62 -13.33
CA GLU A 55 6.35 1.40 -13.83
C GLU A 55 7.49 0.50 -14.31
N ASN A 56 7.72 -0.63 -13.64
CA ASN A 56 8.69 -1.61 -14.07
C ASN A 56 8.36 -2.18 -15.47
N GLN A 57 7.08 -2.47 -15.75
CA GLN A 57 6.63 -2.90 -17.06
C GLN A 57 6.76 -1.78 -18.11
N ARG A 58 6.35 -0.55 -17.77
CA ARG A 58 6.50 0.62 -18.65
C ARG A 58 7.96 0.83 -19.05
N TYR A 59 8.88 0.81 -18.09
CA TYR A 59 10.29 1.03 -18.33
C TYR A 59 10.91 -0.12 -19.14
N ALA A 60 10.50 -1.37 -18.90
CA ALA A 60 10.92 -2.51 -19.71
C ALA A 60 10.52 -2.39 -21.18
N LEU A 61 9.31 -1.87 -21.44
CA LEU A 61 8.83 -1.58 -22.81
C LEU A 61 9.63 -0.45 -23.46
N MET A 62 9.86 0.65 -22.74
CA MET A 62 10.62 1.78 -23.28
C MET A 62 12.08 1.43 -23.60
N THR A 63 12.68 0.56 -22.79
CA THR A 63 14.07 0.13 -22.96
C THR A 63 14.22 -1.13 -23.82
N ASN A 64 13.11 -1.63 -24.38
CA ASN A 64 13.07 -2.80 -25.26
C ASN A 64 13.76 -4.05 -24.65
N LYS A 65 13.55 -4.27 -23.33
CA LYS A 65 14.21 -5.36 -22.59
C LYS A 65 13.63 -6.75 -22.86
N CYS A 66 12.43 -6.83 -23.43
CA CYS A 66 11.75 -8.08 -23.74
C CYS A 66 11.37 -8.17 -25.22
N PRO A 67 12.35 -8.28 -26.14
CA PRO A 67 12.07 -8.52 -27.55
C PRO A 67 11.49 -9.92 -27.76
N ASP A 68 10.43 -10.04 -28.55
CA ASP A 68 9.88 -11.35 -28.92
C ASP A 68 10.80 -12.04 -29.96
N PRO A 69 11.29 -13.27 -29.69
CA PRO A 69 12.17 -13.97 -30.63
C PRO A 69 11.45 -14.47 -31.90
N LEU A 70 10.12 -14.57 -31.89
CA LEU A 70 9.32 -15.11 -33.00
C LEU A 70 8.76 -14.01 -33.92
N PHE A 71 8.54 -12.80 -33.39
CA PHE A 71 7.94 -11.70 -34.13
C PHE A 71 8.85 -10.48 -34.14
N GLU A 72 9.31 -10.05 -35.32
CA GLU A 72 10.08 -8.81 -35.46
C GLU A 72 9.24 -7.61 -35.01
N GLY A 73 9.61 -7.00 -33.88
CA GLY A 73 8.86 -5.90 -33.25
C GLY A 73 7.76 -6.34 -32.28
N GLY A 74 7.61 -7.65 -32.04
CA GLY A 74 6.76 -8.21 -30.99
C GLY A 74 7.35 -8.00 -29.59
N VAL A 75 6.48 -8.06 -28.59
CA VAL A 75 6.86 -7.95 -27.17
C VAL A 75 6.47 -9.23 -26.46
N ASP A 76 7.45 -9.89 -25.85
CA ASP A 76 7.17 -11.09 -25.06
C ASP A 76 6.48 -10.71 -23.73
N LYS A 77 5.21 -11.08 -23.62
CA LYS A 77 4.35 -10.87 -22.45
C LYS A 77 4.83 -11.67 -21.24
N ALA A 78 5.42 -12.85 -21.45
CA ALA A 78 5.90 -13.70 -20.38
C ALA A 78 7.16 -13.08 -19.74
N CYS A 79 8.09 -12.61 -20.55
CA CYS A 79 9.21 -11.78 -20.10
C CYS A 79 8.70 -10.52 -19.37
N LEU A 80 7.71 -9.80 -19.93
CA LEU A 80 7.24 -8.54 -19.33
C LEU A 80 6.66 -8.70 -17.92
N ALA A 81 6.06 -9.85 -17.62
CA ALA A 81 5.49 -10.12 -16.31
C ALA A 81 6.55 -10.33 -15.21
N THR A 82 7.78 -10.68 -15.59
CA THR A 82 8.84 -11.09 -14.66
C THR A 82 10.11 -10.25 -14.74
N VAL A 83 10.27 -9.47 -15.81
CA VAL A 83 11.46 -8.68 -16.07
C VAL A 83 11.72 -7.67 -14.96
N ARG A 84 12.96 -7.58 -14.50
CA ARG A 84 13.40 -6.51 -13.58
C ARG A 84 14.15 -5.45 -14.37
N SER A 85 13.53 -4.30 -14.53
CA SER A 85 14.02 -3.27 -15.44
C SER A 85 15.00 -2.27 -14.80
N ARG A 86 14.96 -2.08 -13.47
CA ARG A 86 15.94 -1.31 -12.66
C ARG A 86 16.38 -2.07 -11.41
N ASP A 87 17.46 -1.61 -10.78
CA ASP A 87 18.08 -2.27 -9.64
C ASP A 87 17.30 -2.10 -8.34
N HIS A 88 16.65 -0.95 -8.17
CA HIS A 88 15.94 -0.61 -6.95
C HIS A 88 14.47 -0.27 -7.17
N TRP A 89 13.60 -0.82 -6.31
CA TRP A 89 12.16 -0.63 -6.38
C TRP A 89 11.72 0.81 -6.08
N TRP A 90 12.48 1.54 -5.25
CA TRP A 90 12.16 2.92 -4.88
C TRP A 90 12.31 3.88 -6.06
N GLU A 91 13.15 3.58 -7.05
CA GLU A 91 13.30 4.39 -8.27
C GLU A 91 12.02 4.33 -9.10
N HIS A 92 11.43 3.15 -9.22
CA HIS A 92 10.13 2.96 -9.87
C HIS A 92 9.02 3.70 -9.13
N LEU A 93 9.04 3.65 -7.79
CA LEU A 93 8.06 4.35 -6.98
C LEU A 93 8.17 5.86 -7.14
N TRP A 94 9.38 6.41 -7.04
CA TRP A 94 9.63 7.86 -7.16
C TRP A 94 9.23 8.38 -8.54
N VAL A 95 9.61 7.69 -9.61
CA VAL A 95 9.22 8.06 -10.98
C VAL A 95 7.71 7.93 -11.16
N GLY A 96 7.09 6.84 -10.72
CA GLY A 96 5.65 6.65 -10.83
C GLY A 96 4.84 7.74 -10.10
N ILE A 97 5.32 8.21 -8.94
CA ILE A 97 4.66 9.27 -8.15
C ILE A 97 4.90 10.66 -8.77
N THR A 98 6.11 10.94 -9.24
CA THR A 98 6.49 12.29 -9.72
C THR A 98 6.15 12.53 -11.20
N HIS A 99 6.09 11.48 -12.02
CA HIS A 99 5.85 11.54 -13.46
C HIS A 99 4.47 11.02 -13.83
N VAL A 100 3.43 11.49 -13.14
CA VAL A 100 2.03 11.29 -13.52
C VAL A 100 1.66 12.25 -14.66
N ARG A 101 2.38 12.18 -15.79
CA ARG A 101 1.95 12.83 -17.02
C ARG A 101 1.07 11.86 -17.78
N GLY A 102 -0.24 12.11 -17.71
CA GLY A 102 -1.21 11.54 -18.65
C GLY A 102 -0.98 12.13 -20.04
N GLN A 103 0.09 11.72 -20.72
CA GLN A 103 0.22 11.98 -22.14
C GLN A 103 -0.71 11.02 -22.88
N TYR A 104 -1.99 11.38 -22.91
CA TYR A 104 -2.85 11.06 -24.04
C TYR A 104 -2.37 11.90 -25.22
N GLU A 105 -1.18 11.59 -25.74
CA GLU A 105 -0.92 11.92 -27.14
C GLU A 105 -1.88 11.05 -27.94
N HIS A 106 -2.87 11.69 -28.55
CA HIS A 106 -3.67 11.13 -29.63
C HIS A 106 -2.69 10.68 -30.74
N VAL A 107 -2.11 9.49 -30.58
CA VAL A 107 -1.44 8.83 -31.68
C VAL A 107 -2.56 8.30 -32.57
N SER A 108 -3.05 9.15 -33.47
CA SER A 108 -3.78 8.75 -34.67
C SER A 108 -2.87 7.87 -35.52
N ARG A 109 -2.64 6.62 -35.10
CA ARG A 109 -1.93 5.59 -35.85
C ARG A 109 -2.92 4.75 -36.63
N TYR A 110 -3.74 5.39 -37.46
CA TYR A 110 -4.32 4.69 -38.61
C TYR A 110 -3.49 5.05 -39.83
N PRO A 111 -2.71 4.11 -40.40
CA PRO A 111 -2.18 4.33 -41.73
C PRO A 111 -3.36 4.41 -42.68
N SER A 112 -3.52 5.57 -43.33
CA SER A 112 -4.43 5.75 -44.46
C SER A 112 -4.15 4.64 -45.47
N ARG A 113 -5.11 3.72 -45.61
CA ARG A 113 -5.14 2.67 -46.63
C ARG A 113 -4.99 3.37 -47.98
N ARG A 114 -3.77 3.38 -48.52
CA ARG A 114 -3.49 3.99 -49.82
C ARG A 114 -4.22 3.13 -50.85
N GLN A 115 -5.22 3.73 -51.49
CA GLN A 115 -5.86 3.21 -52.69
C GLN A 115 -4.77 2.91 -53.72
N THR A 116 -4.62 1.64 -54.08
CA THR A 116 -4.08 1.24 -55.37
C THR A 116 -4.97 0.13 -55.90
N GLU A 117 -6.16 0.55 -56.33
CA GLU A 117 -6.80 -0.04 -57.50
C GLU A 117 -6.06 0.50 -58.73
N ARG A 118 -5.36 -0.38 -59.45
CA ARG A 118 -5.34 -0.52 -60.92
C ARG A 118 -4.22 -1.46 -61.33
#